data_AF-A0A9E6C5W8-F1
#
_entry.id   AF-A0A9E6C5W8-F1
#
_cell.length_a   1.000
_cell.length_b   1.000
_cell.length_c   1.000
_cell.angle_alpha   90.00
_cell.angle_beta   90.00
_cell.angle_gamma   90.00
#
_symmetry.space_group_name_H-M   'P 1'
#
loop_
_entity.id
_entity.type
_entity.pdbx_description
1 polymer ?
#
loop_
_entity_poly.entity_id
_entity_poly.type
_entity_poly.pdbx_seq_one_letter_code
_entity_poly.pdbx_strand_id
1 'polypeptide(L)'
;MTQTKPIKNYAAYFRTLNMIFYAILTGAILFWLIVFVFLRPSLQTGFSFLVKIYLFIIAVETPAFIILQRKMLDAVRSEKTLRGKLTRYQTLFLVRMAMLEGLILFGIMVGMIEGNVWMKWITLGLIFLMALLRPTTDKIANELELNGQEMRYLDRPELEIPEE
;
A
#
# COMPACT_ATOMS: atom_id res chain seq x y z
N MET A 1 10.91 15.79 -12.19
CA MET A 1 9.63 15.33 -12.75
C MET A 1 9.89 14.04 -13.51
N THR A 2 9.72 12.89 -12.87
CA THR A 2 9.94 11.60 -13.52
C THR A 2 8.78 11.37 -14.48
N GLN A 3 9.03 11.43 -15.79
CA GLN A 3 8.01 11.15 -16.79
C GLN A 3 7.57 9.69 -16.66
N THR A 4 6.43 9.46 -16.02
CA THR A 4 5.76 8.17 -16.04
C THR A 4 5.33 7.92 -17.49
N LYS A 5 5.79 6.79 -18.05
CA LYS A 5 5.41 6.34 -19.40
C LYS A 5 3.87 6.45 -19.53
N PRO A 6 3.34 7.06 -20.60
CA PRO A 6 1.90 7.33 -20.69
C PRO A 6 1.10 6.03 -20.57
N ILE A 7 0.05 6.06 -19.76
CA ILE A 7 -0.85 4.92 -19.56
C ILE A 7 -1.55 4.66 -20.89
N LYS A 8 -1.11 3.60 -21.59
CA LYS A 8 -1.65 3.24 -22.90
C LYS A 8 -3.04 2.61 -22.81
N ASN A 9 -3.20 1.61 -21.95
CA ASN A 9 -4.46 0.89 -21.75
C ASN A 9 -4.57 0.38 -20.31
N TYR A 10 -5.77 -0.07 -19.92
CA TYR A 10 -6.05 -0.50 -18.56
C TYR A 10 -5.31 -1.80 -18.19
N ALA A 11 -5.11 -2.72 -19.13
CA ALA A 11 -4.37 -3.96 -18.88
C ALA A 11 -2.93 -3.71 -18.42
N ALA A 12 -2.21 -2.82 -19.10
CA ALA A 12 -0.83 -2.46 -18.74
C ALA A 12 -0.76 -1.73 -17.39
N TYR A 13 -1.72 -0.84 -17.15
CA TYR A 13 -1.87 -0.14 -15.88
C TYR A 13 -2.07 -1.10 -14.70
N PHE A 14 -3.06 -1.99 -14.81
CA PHE A 14 -3.39 -2.94 -13.76
C PHE A 14 -2.25 -3.94 -13.50
N ARG A 15 -1.53 -4.34 -14.55
CA ARG A 15 -0.31 -5.15 -14.41
C ARG A 15 0.76 -4.42 -13.60
N THR A 16 0.95 -3.13 -13.85
CA THR A 16 1.93 -2.29 -13.14
C THR A 16 1.58 -2.16 -11.67
N LEU A 17 0.31 -1.88 -11.35
CA LEU A 17 -0.18 -1.83 -9.96
C LEU A 17 0.04 -3.14 -9.21
N ASN A 18 -0.29 -4.28 -9.83
CA ASN A 18 -0.07 -5.58 -9.21
C ASN A 18 1.41 -5.89 -9.01
N MET A 19 2.28 -5.55 -9.97
CA MET A 19 3.71 -5.74 -9.83
C MET A 19 4.26 -4.94 -8.63
N ILE A 20 3.86 -3.68 -8.49
CA ILE A 20 4.20 -2.84 -7.33
C ILE A 20 3.71 -3.48 -6.04
N PHE A 21 2.44 -3.89 -6.00
CA PHE A 21 1.84 -4.51 -4.82
C PHE A 21 2.60 -5.77 -4.37
N TYR A 22 2.84 -6.69 -5.30
CA TYR A 22 3.52 -7.95 -4.98
C TYR A 22 5.00 -7.74 -4.64
N ALA A 23 5.67 -6.75 -5.24
CA ALA A 23 7.04 -6.43 -4.88
C ALA A 23 7.15 -5.97 -3.41
N ILE A 24 6.29 -5.04 -2.99
CA ILE A 24 6.24 -4.51 -1.61
C ILE A 24 5.82 -5.61 -0.62
N LEU A 25 4.73 -6.34 -0.93
CA LEU A 25 4.23 -7.40 -0.06
C LEU A 25 5.27 -8.53 0.12
N THR A 26 5.92 -8.95 -0.95
CA THR A 26 6.95 -10.00 -0.89
C THR A 26 8.16 -9.51 -0.10
N GLY A 27 8.59 -8.26 -0.29
CA GLY A 27 9.66 -7.65 0.50
C GLY A 27 9.37 -7.69 2.00
N ALA A 28 8.17 -7.26 2.40
CA ALA A 28 7.72 -7.30 3.79
C ALA A 28 7.67 -8.72 4.37
N ILE A 29 7.12 -9.69 3.62
CA ILE A 29 7.06 -11.11 4.03
C ILE A 29 8.47 -11.69 4.21
N LEU A 30 9.36 -11.47 3.24
CA LEU A 30 10.73 -11.98 3.29
C LEU A 30 11.49 -11.40 4.49
N PHE A 31 11.37 -10.10 4.72
CA PHE A 31 12.04 -9.46 5.85
C PHE A 31 11.52 -9.98 7.19
N TRP A 32 10.20 -10.16 7.32
CA TRP A 32 9.58 -10.75 8.49
C TRP A 32 10.05 -12.19 8.74
N LEU A 33 10.13 -13.02 7.68
CA LEU A 33 10.62 -14.39 7.75
C LEU A 33 12.09 -14.42 8.21
N ILE A 34 12.95 -13.61 7.59
CA ILE A 34 14.36 -13.50 7.96
C ILE A 34 14.51 -13.20 9.45
N VAL A 35 13.82 -12.19 9.96
CA VAL A 35 13.96 -11.78 11.36
C VAL A 35 13.37 -12.81 12.32
N PHE A 36 12.11 -13.21 12.15
CA PHE A 36 11.42 -13.99 13.18
C PHE A 36 11.52 -15.50 13.02
N VAL A 37 11.93 -16.01 11.86
CA VAL A 37 12.09 -17.45 11.60
C VAL A 37 13.56 -17.86 11.53
N PHE A 38 14.41 -17.06 10.88
CA PHE A 38 15.83 -17.39 10.71
C PHE A 38 16.70 -16.83 11.83
N LEU A 39 16.61 -15.54 12.16
CA LEU A 39 17.44 -14.94 13.21
C LEU A 39 16.99 -15.30 14.63
N ARG A 40 15.69 -15.58 14.82
CA ARG A 40 15.10 -16.06 16.08
C ARG A 40 15.58 -15.27 17.31
N PRO A 41 15.32 -13.95 17.39
CA PRO A 41 15.66 -13.17 18.57
C PRO A 41 15.02 -13.77 19.83
N SER A 42 15.70 -13.68 20.97
CA SER A 42 15.20 -14.19 22.25
C SER A 42 13.91 -13.47 22.64
N LEU A 43 12.79 -14.19 22.62
CA LEU A 43 11.49 -13.55 22.77
C LEU A 43 11.17 -13.17 24.22
N GLN A 44 10.93 -11.89 24.46
CA GLN A 44 10.53 -11.30 25.74
C GLN A 44 9.11 -10.71 25.64
N THR A 45 8.42 -10.59 26.78
CA THR A 45 7.03 -10.11 26.84
C THR A 45 6.89 -8.66 27.33
N GLY A 46 7.98 -8.04 27.80
CA GLY A 46 7.98 -6.70 28.37
C GLY A 46 7.94 -5.58 27.32
N PHE A 47 7.23 -4.49 27.63
CA PHE A 47 7.16 -3.30 26.78
C PHE A 47 8.32 -2.35 27.06
N SER A 48 9.39 -2.47 26.26
CA SER A 48 10.54 -1.57 26.29
C SER A 48 10.16 -0.16 25.83
N PHE A 49 11.11 0.77 25.95
CA PHE A 49 10.96 2.13 25.42
C PHE A 49 10.74 2.15 23.91
N LEU A 50 11.49 1.36 23.12
CA LEU A 50 11.31 1.30 21.66
C LEU A 50 9.95 0.74 21.27
N VAL A 51 9.44 -0.27 21.99
CA VAL A 51 8.10 -0.80 21.75
C VAL A 51 7.04 0.28 21.99
N LYS A 52 7.17 1.08 23.06
CA LYS A 52 6.24 2.18 23.34
C LYS A 52 6.27 3.26 22.26
N ILE A 53 7.46 3.61 21.75
CA ILE A 53 7.61 4.53 20.62
C ILE A 53 6.91 3.97 19.39
N TYR A 54 7.09 2.69 19.07
CA TYR A 54 6.45 2.06 17.93
C TYR A 54 4.92 2.13 18.00
N LEU A 55 4.35 1.79 19.16
CA LEU A 55 2.91 1.86 19.38
C LEU A 55 2.39 3.30 19.29
N PHE A 56 3.16 4.27 19.78
CA PHE A 56 2.84 5.69 19.62
C PHE A 56 2.83 6.11 18.15
N ILE A 57 3.81 5.68 17.35
CA ILE A 57 3.85 5.95 15.91
C ILE A 57 2.62 5.36 15.22
N ILE A 58 2.24 4.11 15.49
CA ILE A 58 1.00 3.52 14.93
C ILE A 58 -0.21 4.38 15.32
N ALA A 59 -0.32 4.78 16.59
CA ALA A 59 -1.46 5.53 17.09
C ALA A 59 -1.60 6.92 16.43
N VAL A 60 -0.50 7.58 16.10
CA VAL A 60 -0.49 8.91 15.45
C VAL A 60 -0.57 8.81 13.93
N GLU A 61 0.14 7.86 13.33
CA GLU A 61 0.20 7.72 11.87
C GLU A 61 -1.14 7.26 11.30
N THR A 62 -1.86 6.34 11.97
CA THR A 62 -3.15 5.83 11.49
C THR A 62 -4.17 6.94 11.19
N PRO A 63 -4.50 7.86 12.12
CA PRO A 63 -5.44 8.95 11.83
C PRO A 63 -4.88 9.95 10.81
N ALA A 64 -3.58 10.28 10.88
CA ALA A 64 -2.95 11.19 9.91
C ALA A 64 -3.04 10.63 8.48
N PHE A 65 -2.81 9.33 8.34
CA PHE A 65 -2.89 8.61 7.07
C PHE A 65 -4.32 8.57 6.53
N ILE A 66 -5.33 8.31 7.36
CA ILE A 66 -6.75 8.35 6.94
C ILE A 66 -7.11 9.73 6.37
N ILE A 67 -6.67 10.81 7.01
CA ILE A 67 -6.93 12.18 6.55
C ILE A 67 -6.20 12.45 5.22
N LEU A 68 -4.92 12.09 5.12
CA LEU A 68 -4.13 12.26 3.90
C LEU A 68 -4.73 11.48 2.74
N GLN A 69 -5.11 10.23 2.97
CA GLN A 69 -5.72 9.34 2.00
C GLN A 69 -7.01 9.93 1.44
N ARG A 70 -7.90 10.45 2.30
CA ARG A 70 -9.13 11.10 1.86
C ARG A 70 -8.83 12.29 0.94
N LYS A 71 -7.93 13.18 1.37
CA LYS A 71 -7.52 14.35 0.56
C LYS A 71 -6.95 13.95 -0.80
N MET A 72 -6.09 12.94 -0.84
CA MET A 72 -5.52 12.46 -2.09
C MET A 72 -6.57 11.80 -2.98
N LEU A 73 -7.50 11.04 -2.41
CA LEU A 73 -8.59 10.41 -3.16
C LEU A 73 -9.55 11.44 -3.74
N ASP A 74 -9.91 12.48 -2.98
CA ASP A 74 -10.72 13.59 -3.47
C ASP A 74 -10.02 14.30 -4.64
N ALA A 75 -8.70 14.52 -4.53
CA ALA A 75 -7.90 15.09 -5.61
C ALA A 75 -7.77 14.18 -6.84
N VAL A 76 -7.90 12.86 -6.67
CA VAL A 76 -7.95 11.90 -7.78
C VAL A 76 -9.33 11.97 -8.46
N ARG A 77 -10.42 12.01 -7.68
CA ARG A 77 -11.79 12.08 -8.19
C ARG A 77 -12.09 13.38 -8.94
N SER A 78 -11.43 14.47 -8.57
CA SER A 78 -11.53 15.75 -9.28
C SER A 78 -10.86 15.78 -10.66
N GLU A 79 -10.11 14.74 -11.04
CA GLU A 79 -9.51 14.66 -12.37
C GLU A 79 -10.59 14.47 -13.45
N LYS A 80 -10.47 15.26 -14.52
CA LYS A 80 -11.47 15.27 -15.61
C LYS A 80 -11.33 14.07 -16.55
N THR A 81 -10.11 13.56 -16.68
CA THR A 81 -9.77 12.53 -17.66
C THR A 81 -9.50 11.21 -16.96
N LEU A 82 -9.89 10.10 -17.60
CA LEU A 82 -9.62 8.76 -17.06
C LEU A 82 -8.12 8.54 -16.85
N ARG A 83 -7.29 8.98 -17.80
CA ARG A 83 -5.84 8.89 -17.70
C ARG A 83 -5.30 9.65 -16.48
N GLY A 84 -5.83 10.84 -16.21
CA GLY A 84 -5.50 11.64 -15.03
C GLY A 84 -5.86 10.92 -13.73
N LYS A 85 -7.10 10.40 -13.64
CA LYS A 85 -7.57 9.58 -12.50
C LYS A 85 -6.65 8.39 -12.24
N LEU A 86 -6.37 7.57 -13.26
CA LEU A 86 -5.53 6.39 -13.13
C LEU A 86 -4.09 6.73 -12.71
N THR A 87 -3.52 7.78 -13.29
CA THR A 87 -2.15 8.23 -12.97
C THR A 87 -2.06 8.68 -11.51
N ARG A 88 -2.98 9.54 -11.06
CA ARG A 88 -3.00 9.99 -9.66
C ARG A 88 -3.30 8.85 -8.69
N TYR A 89 -4.17 7.93 -9.07
CA TYR A 89 -4.46 6.75 -8.27
C TYR A 89 -3.24 5.87 -8.07
N GLN A 90 -2.42 5.68 -9.10
CA GLN A 90 -1.17 4.93 -8.96
C GLN A 90 -0.25 5.57 -7.92
N THR A 91 -0.15 6.90 -7.92
CA THR A 91 0.60 7.64 -6.88
C THR A 91 -0.02 7.46 -5.50
N LEU A 92 -1.35 7.60 -5.37
CA LEU A 92 -2.07 7.34 -4.12
C LEU A 92 -1.81 5.91 -3.60
N PHE A 93 -1.87 4.92 -4.48
CA PHE A 93 -1.61 3.52 -4.15
C PHE A 93 -0.17 3.31 -3.67
N LEU A 94 0.82 3.88 -4.38
CA LEU A 94 2.22 3.84 -3.97
C LEU A 94 2.44 4.43 -2.57
N VAL A 95 1.85 5.60 -2.29
CA VAL A 95 1.94 6.23 -0.97
C VAL A 95 1.27 5.38 0.10
N ARG A 96 0.07 4.84 -0.16
CA ARG A 96 -0.64 3.92 0.74
C ARG A 96 0.21 2.71 1.11
N MET A 97 0.86 2.10 0.12
CA MET A 97 1.70 0.92 0.34
C MET A 97 2.99 1.26 1.07
N ALA A 98 3.66 2.37 0.73
CA ALA A 98 4.91 2.78 1.36
C ALA A 98 4.75 3.15 2.84
N MET A 99 3.64 3.81 3.22
CA MET A 99 3.36 4.13 4.63
C MET A 99 3.17 2.85 5.46
N LEU A 100 2.37 1.92 4.95
CA LEU A 100 2.15 0.65 5.63
C LEU A 100 3.42 -0.21 5.69
N GLU A 101 4.23 -0.22 4.63
CA GLU A 101 5.53 -0.90 4.61
C GLU A 101 6.49 -0.31 5.64
N GLY A 102 6.55 1.02 5.76
CA GLY A 102 7.35 1.71 6.78
C GLY A 102 7.00 1.25 8.20
N LEU A 103 5.71 1.17 8.52
CA LEU A 103 5.22 0.63 9.80
C LEU A 103 5.59 -0.83 10.03
N ILE A 104 5.52 -1.65 8.99
CA ILE A 104 5.87 -3.07 9.06
C ILE A 104 7.38 -3.23 9.30
N LEU A 105 8.22 -2.62 8.46
CA LEU A 105 9.67 -2.75 8.53
C LEU A 105 10.21 -2.18 9.85
N PHE A 106 9.70 -1.02 10.30
CA PHE A 106 10.09 -0.46 11.59
C PHE A 106 9.69 -1.37 12.76
N GLY A 107 8.48 -1.93 12.74
CA GLY A 107 8.04 -2.89 13.76
C GLY A 107 8.87 -4.18 13.77
N ILE A 108 9.28 -4.68 12.59
CA ILE A 108 10.17 -5.84 12.46
C ILE A 108 11.52 -5.52 13.10
N MET A 109 12.08 -4.35 12.82
CA MET A 109 13.37 -3.91 13.40
C MET A 109 13.29 -3.77 14.92
N VAL A 110 12.21 -3.18 15.46
CA VAL A 110 11.97 -3.11 16.91
C VAL A 110 11.88 -4.52 17.51
N GLY A 111 11.15 -5.43 16.87
CA GLY A 111 11.06 -6.83 17.30
C GLY A 111 12.39 -7.57 17.23
N MET A 112 13.26 -7.26 16.27
CA MET A 112 14.60 -7.82 16.15
C MET A 112 15.51 -7.35 17.29
N ILE A 113 15.49 -6.05 17.60
CA ILE A 113 16.38 -5.43 18.61
C ILE A 113 15.94 -5.80 20.03
N GLU A 114 14.64 -5.69 20.32
CA GLU A 114 14.09 -5.88 21.67
C GLU A 114 13.73 -7.34 21.96
N GLY A 115 13.63 -8.17 20.91
CA GLY A 115 13.12 -9.52 21.02
C GLY A 115 11.67 -9.56 21.50
N ASN A 116 10.84 -8.54 21.28
CA ASN A 116 9.49 -8.56 21.86
C ASN A 116 8.51 -9.45 21.04
N VAL A 117 7.84 -10.41 21.70
CA VAL A 117 6.91 -11.36 21.03
C VAL A 117 5.70 -10.68 20.38
N TRP A 118 5.23 -9.57 20.94
CA TRP A 118 4.11 -8.82 20.39
C TRP A 118 4.48 -8.18 19.05
N MET A 119 5.73 -7.77 18.86
CA MET A 119 6.17 -7.16 17.58
C MET A 119 6.03 -8.16 16.43
N LYS A 120 6.33 -9.43 16.67
CA LYS A 120 6.12 -10.51 15.67
C LYS A 120 4.67 -10.57 15.20
N TRP A 121 3.72 -10.60 16.14
CA TRP A 121 2.30 -10.74 15.83
C TRP A 121 1.68 -9.46 15.26
N ILE A 122 2.06 -8.29 15.77
CA ILE A 122 1.59 -7.00 15.24
C ILE A 122 2.04 -6.84 13.79
N THR A 123 3.33 -7.07 13.51
CA THR A 123 3.85 -6.93 12.14
C THR A 123 3.29 -7.98 11.20
N LEU A 124 3.04 -9.22 11.66
CA LEU A 124 2.34 -10.22 10.87
C LEU A 124 0.90 -9.78 10.55
N GLY A 125 0.19 -9.20 11.53
CA GLY A 125 -1.14 -8.64 11.34
C GLY A 125 -1.15 -7.47 10.34
N LEU A 126 -0.14 -6.60 10.36
CA LEU A 126 0.01 -5.51 9.39
C LEU A 126 0.34 -6.01 7.97
N ILE A 127 1.15 -7.07 7.84
CA ILE A 127 1.38 -7.74 6.55
C ILE A 127 0.08 -8.36 6.02
N PHE A 128 -0.72 -8.97 6.89
CA PHE A 128 -2.03 -9.48 6.52
C PHE A 128 -2.98 -8.35 6.08
N LEU A 129 -3.01 -7.23 6.82
CA LEU A 129 -3.75 -6.03 6.42
C LEU A 129 -3.29 -5.51 5.05
N MET A 130 -1.97 -5.47 4.81
CA MET A 130 -1.40 -5.10 3.51
C MET A 130 -1.90 -6.03 2.40
N ALA A 131 -1.96 -7.34 2.65
CA ALA A 131 -2.47 -8.31 1.68
C ALA A 131 -3.96 -8.05 1.32
N LEU A 132 -4.78 -7.59 2.27
CA LEU A 132 -6.18 -7.23 2.02
C LEU A 132 -6.34 -5.96 1.16
N LEU A 133 -5.31 -5.10 1.11
CA LEU A 133 -5.27 -3.90 0.28
C LEU A 133 -4.91 -4.17 -1.20
N ARG A 134 -4.86 -5.45 -1.62
CA ARG A 134 -4.65 -5.82 -3.02
C ARG A 134 -5.56 -5.01 -3.95
N PRO A 135 -4.98 -4.36 -5.00
CA PRO A 135 -5.76 -3.63 -5.99
C PRO A 135 -6.56 -4.63 -6.83
N THR A 136 -7.86 -4.41 -6.93
CA THR A 136 -8.76 -5.16 -7.83
C THR A 136 -9.49 -4.17 -8.73
N THR A 137 -9.90 -4.62 -9.91
CA THR A 137 -10.63 -3.78 -10.87
C THR A 137 -11.86 -3.15 -10.22
N ASP A 138 -12.64 -3.94 -9.48
CA ASP A 138 -13.83 -3.45 -8.77
C ASP A 138 -13.48 -2.41 -7.69
N LYS A 139 -12.41 -2.62 -6.90
CA LYS A 139 -11.99 -1.65 -5.89
C LYS A 139 -11.58 -0.34 -6.53
N ILE A 140 -10.79 -0.41 -7.62
CA ILE A 140 -10.32 0.77 -8.35
C ILE A 140 -11.52 1.53 -8.94
N ALA A 141 -12.46 0.83 -9.59
CA ALA A 141 -13.65 1.45 -10.18
C ALA A 141 -14.50 2.18 -9.13
N ASN A 142 -14.72 1.54 -7.97
CA ASN A 142 -15.49 2.11 -6.87
C ASN A 142 -14.77 3.27 -6.18
N GLU A 143 -13.46 3.16 -5.92
CA GLU A 143 -12.69 4.23 -5.28
C GLU A 143 -12.61 5.48 -6.17
N LEU A 144 -12.51 5.30 -7.50
CA LEU A 144 -12.42 6.36 -8.50
C LEU A 144 -13.76 6.94 -8.95
N GLU A 145 -14.88 6.34 -8.52
CA GLU A 145 -16.23 6.74 -8.95
C GLU A 145 -16.33 6.84 -10.48
N LEU A 146 -15.86 5.80 -11.18
CA LEU A 146 -15.83 5.79 -12.64
C LEU A 146 -17.25 5.83 -13.20
N ASN A 147 -17.46 6.68 -14.20
CA ASN A 147 -18.73 6.76 -14.91
C ASN A 147 -18.88 5.61 -15.92
N GLY A 148 -20.09 5.44 -16.48
CA GLY A 148 -20.39 4.34 -17.42
C GLY A 148 -19.54 4.34 -18.69
N GLN A 149 -19.01 5.49 -19.14
CA GLN A 149 -18.10 5.53 -20.29
C GLN A 149 -16.68 5.09 -19.90
N GLU A 150 -16.20 5.50 -18.73
CA GLU A 150 -14.91 5.11 -18.17
C GLU A 150 -14.86 3.60 -17.87
N MET A 151 -15.96 3.03 -17.38
CA MET A 151 -16.08 1.59 -17.11
C MET A 151 -15.86 0.72 -18.35
N ARG A 152 -16.15 1.22 -19.56
CA ARG A 152 -15.91 0.47 -20.81
C ARG A 152 -14.44 0.13 -21.02
N TYR A 153 -13.52 0.96 -20.52
CA TYR A 153 -12.08 0.69 -20.62
C TYR A 153 -11.61 -0.35 -19.60
N LEU A 154 -12.39 -0.62 -18.55
CA LEU A 154 -12.14 -1.71 -17.62
C LEU A 154 -12.66 -3.04 -18.18
N ASP A 155 -13.84 -3.01 -18.81
CA ASP A 155 -14.44 -4.18 -19.46
C ASP A 155 -13.68 -4.62 -20.72
N ARG A 156 -13.07 -3.68 -21.43
CA ARG A 156 -12.23 -3.91 -22.62
C ARG A 156 -10.83 -3.34 -22.37
N PRO A 157 -10.01 -4.03 -21.56
CA PRO A 157 -8.77 -3.49 -21.01
C PRO A 157 -7.66 -3.27 -22.04
N GLU A 158 -7.80 -3.80 -23.24
CA GLU A 158 -6.95 -3.57 -24.40
C GLU A 158 -7.20 -2.24 -25.12
N LEU A 159 -8.35 -1.60 -24.91
CA LEU A 159 -8.67 -0.30 -25.53
C LEU A 159 -7.67 0.77 -25.11
N GLU A 160 -7.23 1.55 -26.09
CA GLU A 160 -6.36 2.69 -25.82
C GLU A 160 -7.16 3.79 -25.09
N ILE A 161 -6.58 4.27 -23.97
CA ILE A 161 -7.21 5.32 -23.18
C ILE A 161 -6.90 6.67 -23.84
N PRO A 162 -7.94 7.49 -24.10
CA PRO A 162 -7.79 8.81 -24.69
C PRO A 162 -6.74 9.66 -23.97
N GLU A 163 -6.05 10.52 -24.72
CA GLU A 163 -5.07 11.45 -24.17
C GLU A 163 -5.75 12.63 -23.44
N GLU A 164 -7.00 12.93 -23.80
CA GLU A 164 -7.85 14.01 -23.28
C GLU A 164 -9.18 13.46 -22.75
#